data_AF-F1ZC36-F1
#
_entry.id   AF-F1ZC36-F1
#
_cell.length_a   1.000
_cell.length_b   1.000
_cell.length_c   1.000
_cell.angle_alpha   90.00
_cell.angle_beta   90.00
_cell.angle_gamma   90.00
#
_symmetry.space_group_name_H-M   'P 1'
#
loop_
_entity.id
_entity.type
_entity.pdbx_description
1 polymer ?
#
loop_
_entity_poly.entity_id
_entity_poly.type
_entity_poly.pdbx_seq_one_letter_code
_entity_poly.pdbx_strand_id
1 'polypeptide(L)' 'MDHHREGFESPAAMITVPVDMTCRRIRATGWRAGFIEFEFTVGDPLLTVELVMPPAAFEAFCTVQQAHVEWAPGVARATC' A
#
# COMPACT_ATOMS: atom_id res chain seq x y z
N MET A 1 3.17 -44.48 34.24
CA MET A 1 2.48 -44.43 32.95
C MET A 1 2.52 -43.00 32.45
N ASP A 2 3.31 -42.81 31.41
CA ASP A 2 3.33 -41.64 30.55
C ASP A 2 1.95 -41.38 29.94
N HIS A 3 1.53 -40.11 29.97
CA HIS A 3 0.77 -39.55 28.85
C HIS A 3 1.37 -38.19 28.49
N HIS A 4 2.37 -38.28 27.63
CA HIS A 4 2.94 -37.23 26.81
C HIS A 4 1.82 -36.42 26.13
N ARG A 5 1.66 -35.13 26.47
CA ARG A 5 0.88 -34.20 25.65
C ARG A 5 1.31 -32.74 25.84
N GLU A 6 2.49 -32.42 25.34
CA GLU A 6 2.85 -31.02 25.05
C GLU A 6 2.66 -30.80 23.55
N GLY A 7 1.40 -30.63 23.16
CA GLY A 7 1.05 -30.13 21.84
C GLY A 7 0.59 -28.69 21.98
N PHE A 8 1.42 -27.74 21.56
CA PHE A 8 0.96 -26.51 20.94
C PHE A 8 2.13 -25.92 20.15
N GLU A 9 1.93 -25.81 18.84
CA GLU A 9 2.84 -25.16 17.89
C GLU A 9 3.49 -23.92 18.49
N SER A 10 4.82 -23.80 18.37
CA SER A 10 5.48 -22.51 18.56
C SER A 10 5.33 -21.77 17.23
N PRO A 11 4.41 -20.78 17.10
CA PRO A 11 4.28 -20.04 15.87
C PRO A 11 5.58 -19.28 15.68
N ALA A 12 6.29 -19.60 14.60
CA ALA A 12 7.44 -18.85 14.14
C ALA A 12 7.14 -17.35 14.28
N ALA A 13 8.05 -16.64 14.95
CA ALA A 13 8.04 -15.21 15.22
C ALA A 13 7.15 -14.42 14.25
N MET A 14 5.93 -14.09 14.69
CA MET A 14 5.08 -13.14 13.99
C MET A 14 5.83 -11.81 14.03
N ILE A 15 6.41 -11.39 12.90
CA ILE A 15 7.05 -10.09 12.78
C ILE A 15 5.94 -9.06 12.95
N THR A 16 5.81 -8.50 14.15
CA THR A 16 4.89 -7.40 14.42
C THR A 16 5.58 -6.12 13.99
N VAL A 17 5.53 -5.82 12.68
CA VAL A 17 5.84 -4.48 12.20
C VAL A 17 4.82 -3.52 12.83
N PRO A 18 5.25 -2.51 13.61
CA PRO A 18 4.32 -1.55 14.17
C PRO A 18 3.64 -0.78 13.02
N VAL A 19 2.30 -0.80 13.01
CA VAL A 19 1.50 -0.10 12.01
C VAL A 19 1.48 1.39 12.33
N ASP A 20 2.09 2.21 11.47
CA ASP A 20 2.08 3.66 11.58
C ASP A 20 1.03 4.29 10.67
N MET A 21 -0.15 4.62 11.22
CA MET A 21 -1.26 5.21 10.46
C MET A 21 -0.95 6.59 9.83
N THR A 22 0.17 7.21 10.18
CA THR A 22 0.65 8.45 9.55
C THR A 22 1.44 8.19 8.26
N CYS A 23 1.98 6.98 8.09
CA CYS A 23 2.63 6.54 6.87
C CYS A 23 1.60 6.27 5.77
N ARG A 24 1.36 7.29 4.93
CA ARG A 24 0.50 7.21 3.75
C ARG A 24 1.36 7.18 2.50
N ARG A 25 1.18 6.17 1.65
CA ARG A 25 1.94 5.99 0.41
C ARG A 25 0.99 5.82 -0.77
N ILE A 26 1.34 6.46 -1.88
CA ILE A 26 0.66 6.31 -3.16
C ILE A 26 1.71 5.77 -4.14
N ARG A 27 1.41 4.65 -4.79
CA ARG A 27 2.25 4.08 -5.83
C ARG A 27 1.49 4.07 -7.15
N ALA A 28 1.84 4.97 -8.05
CA ALA A 28 1.26 5.03 -9.38
C ALA A 28 1.81 3.87 -10.24
N THR A 29 0.94 2.98 -10.67
CA THR A 29 1.28 1.72 -11.34
C THR A 29 1.09 1.77 -12.85
N GLY A 30 0.30 2.71 -13.37
CA GLY A 30 0.07 2.78 -14.80
C GLY A 30 -0.86 3.88 -15.27
N TRP A 31 -1.05 3.90 -16.59
CA TRP A 31 -2.03 4.73 -17.27
C TRP A 31 -2.96 3.85 -18.08
N ARG A 32 -4.26 4.13 -18.02
CA ARG A 32 -5.28 3.42 -18.80
C ARG A 32 -6.35 4.37 -19.28
N ALA A 33 -6.49 4.49 -20.61
CA ALA A 33 -7.54 5.28 -21.25
C ALA A 33 -7.67 6.73 -20.70
N GLY A 34 -6.55 7.37 -20.33
CA GLY A 34 -6.52 8.71 -19.75
C GLY A 34 -6.72 8.78 -18.23
N PHE A 35 -6.79 7.64 -17.55
CA PHE A 35 -6.83 7.52 -16.10
C PHE A 35 -5.48 7.02 -15.57
N ILE A 36 -5.17 7.38 -14.32
CA ILE A 36 -4.01 6.89 -13.58
C ILE A 36 -4.49 5.71 -12.72
N GLU A 37 -3.80 4.59 -12.85
CA GLU A 37 -3.94 3.42 -11.97
C GLU A 37 -2.89 3.53 -10.87
N PHE A 38 -3.32 3.37 -9.61
CA PHE A 38 -2.43 3.50 -8.47
C PHE A 38 -2.90 2.71 -7.26
N GLU A 39 -1.94 2.39 -6.39
CA GLU A 39 -2.12 1.74 -5.10
C GLU A 39 -2.03 2.80 -4.00
N PHE A 40 -2.93 2.74 -3.01
CA PHE A 40 -2.88 3.58 -1.81
C PHE A 40 -2.79 2.73 -0.56
N THR A 41 -1.77 2.99 0.25
CA THR A 41 -1.46 2.24 1.47
C THR A 41 -1.43 3.18 2.68
N VAL A 42 -2.02 2.76 3.80
CA VAL A 42 -1.99 3.50 5.07
C VAL A 42 -1.53 2.59 6.19
N GLY A 43 -0.40 2.93 6.80
CA GLY A 43 0.18 2.15 7.90
C GLY A 43 0.75 0.82 7.47
N ASP A 44 -0.10 -0.20 7.34
CA ASP A 44 0.35 -1.56 7.05
C ASP A 44 0.67 -1.69 5.54
N PRO A 45 1.92 -2.02 5.16
CA PRO A 45 2.29 -2.26 3.77
C PRO A 45 1.46 -3.35 3.06
N LEU A 46 0.89 -4.29 3.81
CA LEU A 46 0.06 -5.37 3.28
C LEU A 46 -1.40 -4.95 3.07
N LEU A 47 -1.83 -3.80 3.62
CA LEU A 47 -3.18 -3.27 3.46
C LEU A 47 -3.20 -2.10 2.47
N THR A 48 -3.46 -2.44 1.21
CA THR A 48 -3.45 -1.49 0.09
C THR A 48 -4.75 -1.53 -0.67
N VAL A 49 -5.20 -0.38 -1.16
CA VAL A 49 -6.39 -0.24 -2.02
C VAL A 49 -5.93 0.15 -3.41
N GLU A 50 -6.42 -0.56 -4.43
CA GLU A 50 -6.22 -0.21 -5.84
C GLU A 50 -7.29 0.80 -6.28
N LEU A 51 -6.85 1.88 -6.92
CA LEU A 51 -7.69 2.99 -7.35
C LEU A 51 -7.34 3.39 -8.78
N VAL A 52 -8.36 3.88 -9.50
CA VAL A 52 -8.22 4.39 -10.86
C VAL A 52 -8.95 5.73 -10.95
N MET A 53 -8.24 6.80 -11.30
CA MET A 53 -8.82 8.16 -11.31
C MET A 53 -8.27 9.01 -12.46
N PRO A 54 -9.03 10.02 -12.96
CA PRO A 54 -8.49 11.04 -13.86
C PRO A 54 -7.35 11.83 -13.20
N PRO A 55 -6.42 12.42 -13.98
CA PRO A 55 -5.24 13.13 -13.46
C PRO A 55 -5.57 14.23 -12.44
N ALA A 56 -6.58 15.06 -12.72
CA ALA A 56 -6.96 16.15 -11.81
C ALA A 56 -7.49 15.62 -10.46
N ALA A 57 -8.24 14.50 -10.48
CA ALA A 57 -8.72 13.88 -9.26
C ALA A 57 -7.59 13.19 -8.48
N PHE A 58 -6.63 12.58 -9.18
CA PHE A 58 -5.42 12.02 -8.59
C PHE A 58 -4.56 13.10 -7.90
N GLU A 59 -4.37 14.26 -8.52
CA GLU A 59 -3.63 15.38 -7.94
C GLU A 59 -4.31 15.92 -6.67
N ALA A 60 -5.64 16.10 -6.73
CA ALA A 60 -6.43 16.49 -5.56
C ALA A 60 -6.35 15.44 -4.44
N PHE A 61 -6.41 14.15 -4.79
CA PHE A 61 -6.25 13.05 -3.84
C PHE A 61 -4.88 13.07 -3.17
N CYS A 62 -3.80 13.23 -3.94
CA CYS A 62 -2.43 13.36 -3.41
C CYS A 62 -2.32 14.52 -2.42
N THR A 63 -2.93 15.66 -2.74
CA THR A 63 -2.93 16.86 -1.90
C THR A 63 -3.65 16.62 -0.58
N VAL A 64 -4.86 16.04 -0.62
CA VAL A 64 -5.67 15.78 0.58
C VAL A 64 -5.03 14.71 1.47
N GLN A 65 -4.45 13.68 0.87
CA GLN A 65 -3.84 12.58 1.63
C GLN A 65 -2.47 12.93 2.20
N GLN A 66 -1.79 13.96 1.66
CA GLN A 66 -0.42 14.33 2.00
C GLN A 66 0.53 13.11 1.99
N ALA A 67 0.26 12.18 1.07
CA ALA A 67 0.96 10.89 0.99
C ALA A 67 2.26 11.02 0.19
N HIS A 68 3.21 10.14 0.49
CA HIS A 68 4.42 10.03 -0.33
C HIS A 68 4.08 9.32 -1.65
N VAL A 69 4.23 10.04 -2.77
CA VAL A 69 3.92 9.53 -4.10
C VAL A 69 5.18 8.96 -4.75
N GLU A 70 5.11 7.69 -5.17
CA GLU A 70 6.12 7.03 -5.98
C GLU A 70 5.49 6.55 -7.30
N TRP A 71 6.31 6.50 -8.35
CA TRP A 71 5.89 6.04 -9.67
C TRP A 71 6.61 4.74 -9.98
N ALA A 72 5.85 3.71 -10.40
CA ALA A 72 6.43 2.44 -10.79
C ALA A 72 7.34 2.62 -12.02
N PRO A 73 8.39 1.79 -12.16
CA PRO A 73 9.28 1.85 -13.31
C PRO A 73 8.51 1.76 -14.63
N GLY A 74 8.81 2.67 -15.57
CA GLY A 74 8.17 2.71 -16.89
C GLY A 74 6.83 3.44 -16.94
N VAL A 75 6.29 3.90 -15.81
CA VAL A 75 5.09 4.75 -15.77
C VAL A 75 5.50 6.20 -15.95
N ALA A 76 5.06 6.83 -17.04
CA ALA A 76 5.32 8.24 -17.29
C ALA A 76 4.69 9.11 -16.20
N ARG A 77 5.46 10.02 -15.60
CA ARG A 77 4.90 11.09 -14.78
C ARG A 77 4.18 12.06 -15.70
N ALA A 78 2.93 12.40 -15.39
CA ALA A 78 2.32 13.57 -16.00
C ALA A 78 3.22 14.77 -15.67
N THR A 79 3.94 15.25 -16.67
CA THR A 79 4.78 16.45 -16.55
C THR A 79 3.93 17.56 -17.13
N CYS A 80 3.51 18.49 -16.28
CA CYS A 80 2.88 19.73 -16.72
C CYS A 80 3.87 20.56 -17.53
#